data_AF-A0A9P9DCK9-F1
#
_entry.id   AF-A0A9P9DCK9-F1
#
_cell.length_a   1.000
_cell.length_b   1.000
_cell.length_c   1.000
_cell.angle_alpha   90.00
_cell.angle_beta   90.00
_cell.angle_gamma   90.00
#
_symmetry.space_group_name_H-M   'P 1'
#
loop_
_entity.id
_entity.type
_entity.pdbx_description
1 polymer ?
#
loop_
_entity_poly.entity_id
_entity_poly.type
_entity_poly.pdbx_seq_one_letter_code
_entity_poly.pdbx_strand_id
1 'polypeptide(L)'
;MSSSRKITLVEKDQMIQSLRSHQVNTLVELRRVERAFATLGSQDCTEPMTSAWSYYVNSHGLLTEIRALTKNFPFSSECLEEAKRRVYSDPQSNRSWNFCWLVLSKVQSDQLIPYYAQWEAQQPTMWGGRQPSAEDVAKLTSAFVAEWNWAINQMLRHWDQPPSR
;
A
#
# COMPACT_ATOMS: atom_id res chain seq x y z
N MET A 1 17.56 12.28 -24.97
CA MET A 1 16.65 11.39 -25.75
C MET A 1 16.82 9.98 -25.20
N SER A 2 15.88 9.51 -24.37
CA SER A 2 15.94 8.14 -23.82
C SER A 2 15.40 7.19 -24.87
N SER A 3 16.25 6.31 -25.39
CA SER A 3 15.84 5.26 -26.33
C SER A 3 14.81 4.37 -25.63
N SER A 4 13.56 4.42 -26.09
CA SER A 4 12.49 3.57 -25.58
C SER A 4 12.76 2.15 -26.09
N ARG A 5 13.49 1.35 -25.30
CA ARG A 5 13.75 -0.06 -25.62
C ARG A 5 12.41 -0.76 -25.79
N LYS A 6 12.15 -1.29 -26.99
CA LYS A 6 10.95 -2.08 -27.27
C LYS A 6 11.03 -3.37 -26.44
N ILE A 7 10.02 -3.58 -25.60
CA ILE A 7 9.87 -4.82 -24.84
C ILE A 7 9.51 -5.94 -25.82
N THR A 8 10.28 -7.02 -25.81
CA THR A 8 10.05 -8.20 -26.65
C THR A 8 8.93 -9.07 -26.09
N LEU A 9 8.35 -9.95 -26.92
CA LEU A 9 7.35 -10.92 -26.47
C LEU A 9 7.89 -11.85 -25.37
N VAL A 10 9.15 -12.27 -25.49
CA VAL A 10 9.81 -13.12 -24.48
C VAL A 10 9.95 -12.40 -23.13
N GLU A 11 10.38 -11.14 -23.13
CA GLU A 11 10.47 -10.33 -21.91
C GLU A 11 9.07 -10.12 -21.28
N LYS A 12 8.04 -9.90 -22.10
CA LYS A 12 6.64 -9.80 -21.63
C LYS A 12 6.18 -11.10 -20.95
N ASP A 13 6.39 -12.24 -21.59
CA ASP A 13 5.98 -13.54 -21.05
C ASP A 13 6.72 -13.85 -19.74
N GLN A 14 8.02 -13.54 -19.66
CA GLN A 14 8.79 -13.67 -18.44
C GLN A 14 8.22 -12.82 -17.29
N MET A 15 7.89 -11.55 -17.56
CA MET A 15 7.25 -10.68 -16.55
C MET A 15 5.92 -11.26 -16.08
N ILE A 16 5.08 -11.76 -16.98
CA ILE A 16 3.80 -12.41 -16.63
C ILE A 16 4.03 -13.63 -15.72
N GLN A 17 5.02 -14.47 -16.04
CA GLN A 17 5.35 -15.64 -15.22
C GLN A 17 5.88 -15.24 -13.84
N SER A 18 6.73 -14.20 -13.74
CA SER A 18 7.23 -13.69 -12.46
C SER A 18 6.12 -13.12 -11.57
N LEU A 19 5.10 -12.49 -12.15
CA LEU A 19 3.92 -12.03 -11.42
C LEU A 19 3.08 -13.20 -10.89
N ARG A 20 2.81 -14.20 -11.74
CA ARG A 20 2.00 -15.38 -11.39
C ARG A 20 2.66 -16.29 -10.36
N SER A 21 3.99 -16.37 -10.38
CA SER A 21 4.79 -17.12 -9.40
C SER A 21 5.11 -16.31 -8.13
N HIS A 22 4.63 -15.07 -8.03
CA HIS A 22 4.89 -14.16 -6.91
C HIS A 22 6.38 -13.93 -6.61
N GLN A 23 7.25 -14.12 -7.61
CA GLN A 23 8.67 -13.80 -7.50
C GLN A 23 8.90 -12.28 -7.40
N VAL A 24 8.04 -11.51 -8.07
CA VAL A 24 7.97 -10.06 -7.94
C VAL A 24 6.93 -9.72 -6.89
N ASN A 25 7.37 -9.31 -5.70
CA ASN A 25 6.49 -9.12 -4.54
C ASN A 25 6.80 -7.87 -3.71
N THR A 26 7.62 -6.95 -4.21
CA THR A 26 7.82 -5.62 -3.62
C THR A 26 7.07 -4.55 -4.39
N LEU A 27 6.73 -3.45 -3.73
CA LEU A 27 6.06 -2.30 -4.35
C LEU A 27 6.82 -1.81 -5.57
N VAL A 28 8.15 -1.66 -5.45
CA VAL A 28 9.02 -1.10 -6.49
C VAL A 28 9.06 -2.00 -7.72
N GLU A 29 9.18 -3.31 -7.54
CA GLU A 29 9.23 -4.24 -8.66
C GLU A 29 7.86 -4.37 -9.36
N LEU A 30 6.76 -4.42 -8.60
CA LEU A 30 5.41 -4.42 -9.16
C LEU A 30 5.14 -3.14 -9.97
N ARG A 31 5.55 -1.98 -9.46
CA ARG A 31 5.46 -0.70 -10.20
C ARG A 31 6.32 -0.68 -11.45
N ARG A 32 7.50 -1.30 -11.41
CA ARG A 32 8.37 -1.42 -12.60
C ARG A 32 7.69 -2.24 -13.69
N VAL A 33 7.08 -3.38 -13.35
CA VAL A 33 6.35 -4.22 -14.30
C VAL A 33 5.10 -3.51 -14.81
N GLU A 34 4.34 -2.84 -13.94
CA GLU A 34 3.17 -2.05 -14.32
C GLU A 34 3.49 -0.99 -15.38
N ARG A 35 4.57 -0.22 -15.18
CA ARG A 35 5.02 0.79 -16.14
C ARG A 35 5.43 0.17 -17.47
N ALA A 36 6.08 -1.00 -17.43
CA ALA A 36 6.44 -1.74 -18.63
C ALA A 36 5.18 -2.18 -19.41
N PHE A 37 4.19 -2.75 -18.72
CA PHE A 37 2.92 -3.17 -19.31
C PHE A 37 2.09 -2.00 -19.87
N ALA A 38 2.09 -0.86 -19.19
CA ALA A 38 1.44 0.35 -19.70
C ALA A 38 1.99 0.78 -21.07
N THR A 39 3.29 0.57 -21.33
CA THR A 39 3.89 0.89 -22.65
C THR A 39 3.54 -0.13 -23.74
N LEU A 40 3.18 -1.36 -23.36
CA LEU A 40 2.77 -2.40 -24.30
C LEU A 40 1.30 -2.27 -24.74
N GLY A 41 0.43 -1.78 -23.85
CA GLY A 41 -1.00 -1.63 -24.12
C GLY A 41 -1.73 -2.95 -24.40
N SER A 42 -1.18 -4.08 -23.96
CA SER A 42 -1.69 -5.42 -24.24
C SER A 42 -2.68 -5.87 -23.17
N GLN A 43 -3.84 -6.40 -23.56
CA GLN A 43 -4.92 -6.74 -22.63
C GLN A 43 -4.59 -7.92 -21.70
N ASP A 44 -3.79 -8.87 -22.18
CA ASP A 44 -3.33 -10.05 -21.44
C ASP A 44 -2.38 -9.73 -20.27
N CYS A 45 -1.87 -8.49 -20.20
CA CYS A 45 -1.10 -7.98 -19.05
C CYS A 45 -1.99 -7.57 -17.86
N THR A 46 -3.28 -7.31 -18.08
CA THR A 46 -4.16 -6.69 -17.07
C THR A 46 -4.48 -7.65 -15.92
N GLU A 47 -4.87 -8.89 -16.23
CA GLU A 47 -5.22 -9.89 -15.23
C GLU A 47 -4.02 -10.24 -14.34
N PRO A 48 -2.83 -10.60 -14.88
CA PRO A 48 -1.68 -10.94 -14.04
C PRO A 48 -1.26 -9.79 -13.13
N MET A 49 -1.31 -8.54 -13.62
CA MET A 49 -0.95 -7.37 -12.84
C MET A 49 -1.95 -7.10 -11.70
N THR A 50 -3.26 -7.24 -11.98
CA THR A 50 -4.32 -7.06 -10.97
C THR A 50 -4.23 -8.13 -9.88
N SER A 51 -4.01 -9.39 -10.28
CA SER A 51 -3.83 -10.53 -9.38
C SER A 51 -2.59 -10.37 -8.50
N ALA A 52 -1.47 -9.90 -9.05
CA ALA A 52 -0.24 -9.65 -8.30
C ALA A 52 -0.39 -8.52 -7.25
N TRP A 53 -1.06 -7.41 -7.60
CA TRP A 53 -1.36 -6.36 -6.63
C TRP A 53 -2.26 -6.85 -5.50
N SER A 54 -3.30 -7.63 -5.85
CA SER A 54 -4.18 -8.24 -4.85
C SER A 54 -3.40 -9.15 -3.91
N TYR A 55 -2.51 -9.99 -4.44
CA TYR A 55 -1.65 -10.85 -3.63
C TYR A 55 -0.73 -10.03 -2.71
N TYR A 56 -0.03 -9.04 -3.24
CA TYR A 56 0.89 -8.19 -2.47
C TYR A 56 0.22 -7.54 -1.25
N VAL A 57 -1.00 -7.05 -1.41
CA VAL A 57 -1.75 -6.39 -0.34
C VAL A 57 -2.31 -7.39 0.67
N ASN A 58 -2.82 -8.54 0.21
CA ASN A 58 -3.47 -9.53 1.07
C ASN A 58 -2.47 -10.47 1.76
N SER A 59 -1.29 -10.70 1.19
CA SER A 59 -0.24 -11.60 1.71
C SER A 59 0.79 -10.88 2.58
N HIS A 60 0.39 -9.83 3.31
CA HIS A 60 1.23 -9.02 4.22
C HIS A 60 2.42 -8.25 3.60
N GLY A 61 2.63 -8.31 2.28
CA GLY A 61 3.72 -7.58 1.60
C GLY A 61 3.64 -6.08 1.86
N LEU A 62 2.45 -5.49 1.63
CA LEU A 62 2.21 -4.07 1.88
C LEU A 62 2.47 -3.65 3.33
N LEU A 63 1.93 -4.41 4.30
CA LEU A 63 2.11 -4.10 5.73
C LEU A 63 3.59 -4.16 6.12
N THR A 64 4.32 -5.15 5.60
CA THR A 64 5.74 -5.33 5.87
C THR A 64 6.55 -4.14 5.38
N GLU A 65 6.31 -3.67 4.16
CA GLU A 65 7.02 -2.50 3.62
C GLU A 65 6.65 -1.20 4.33
N ILE A 66 5.38 -1.00 4.70
CA ILE A 66 5.00 0.18 5.51
C ILE A 66 5.71 0.13 6.87
N ARG A 67 5.75 -1.02 7.54
CA ARG A 67 6.44 -1.18 8.83
C ARG A 67 7.95 -0.99 8.72
N ALA A 68 8.54 -1.30 7.58
CA ALA A 68 9.96 -1.00 7.32
C ALA A 68 10.23 0.52 7.26
N LEU A 69 9.22 1.34 6.95
CA LEU A 69 9.27 2.80 6.99
C LEU A 69 8.95 3.35 8.39
N THR A 70 8.02 2.74 9.12
CA THR A 70 7.57 3.21 10.44
C THR A 70 8.29 2.47 11.58
N LYS A 71 9.61 2.60 11.68
CA LYS A 71 10.41 1.79 12.63
C LYS A 71 10.26 2.22 14.08
N ASN A 72 10.00 3.51 14.32
CA ASN A 72 9.86 4.02 15.68
C ASN A 72 8.49 3.65 16.25
N PHE A 73 7.48 3.70 15.40
CA PHE A 73 6.08 3.45 15.71
C PHE A 73 5.46 2.56 14.62
N PRO A 74 5.58 1.22 14.74
CA PRO A 74 5.11 0.28 13.73
C PRO A 74 3.65 0.54 13.30
N PHE A 75 3.41 0.55 11.98
CA PHE A 75 2.08 0.81 11.45
C PHE A 75 1.05 -0.26 11.87
N SER A 76 -0.14 0.21 12.24
CA SER A 76 -1.26 -0.63 12.69
C SER A 76 -1.75 -1.56 11.59
N SER A 77 -1.86 -2.86 11.91
CA SER A 77 -2.51 -3.85 11.05
C SER A 77 -3.99 -3.54 10.88
N GLU A 78 -4.65 -3.11 11.96
CA GLU A 78 -6.08 -2.84 12.04
C GLU A 78 -6.45 -1.66 11.15
N CYS A 79 -5.60 -0.62 11.12
CA CYS A 79 -5.76 0.51 10.20
C CYS A 79 -5.72 0.05 8.72
N LEU A 80 -4.83 -0.89 8.39
CA LEU A 80 -4.70 -1.39 7.02
C LEU A 80 -5.85 -2.33 6.64
N GLU A 81 -6.26 -3.22 7.54
CA GLU A 81 -7.41 -4.12 7.33
C GLU A 81 -8.73 -3.35 7.19
N GLU A 82 -8.90 -2.27 7.95
CA GLU A 82 -10.03 -1.36 7.78
C GLU A 82 -10.06 -0.76 6.38
N ALA A 83 -8.93 -0.23 5.90
CA ALA A 83 -8.83 0.33 4.56
C ALA A 83 -9.17 -0.70 3.48
N LYS A 84 -8.65 -1.94 3.59
CA LYS A 84 -9.00 -3.04 2.68
C LYS A 84 -10.50 -3.30 2.65
N ARG A 85 -11.13 -3.41 3.83
CA ARG A 85 -12.58 -3.65 3.92
C ARG A 85 -13.37 -2.53 3.26
N ARG A 86 -12.96 -1.27 3.49
CA ARG A 86 -13.61 -0.10 2.89
C ARG A 86 -13.48 -0.08 1.37
N VAL A 87 -12.32 -0.44 0.83
CA VAL A 87 -12.16 -0.62 -0.62
C VAL A 87 -13.12 -1.69 -1.16
N TYR A 88 -13.20 -2.86 -0.52
CA TYR A 88 -14.12 -3.91 -0.97
C TYR A 88 -15.60 -3.51 -0.89
N SER A 89 -15.98 -2.70 0.09
CA SER A 89 -17.36 -2.21 0.25
C SER A 89 -17.71 -0.99 -0.60
N ASP A 90 -16.71 -0.30 -1.15
CA ASP A 90 -16.93 0.96 -1.88
C ASP A 90 -17.39 0.65 -3.33
N PRO A 91 -18.63 1.02 -3.71
CA PRO A 91 -19.12 0.82 -5.07
C PRO A 91 -18.32 1.62 -6.12
N GLN A 92 -17.55 2.63 -5.70
CA GLN A 92 -16.65 3.41 -6.55
C GLN A 92 -15.25 2.79 -6.69
N SER A 93 -14.92 1.70 -6.00
CA SER A 93 -13.61 1.03 -6.12
C SER A 93 -13.32 0.50 -7.52
N ASN A 94 -14.34 0.38 -8.37
CA ASN A 94 -14.19 0.07 -9.81
C ASN A 94 -13.43 1.16 -10.60
N ARG A 95 -13.15 2.33 -9.99
CA ARG A 95 -12.42 3.45 -10.63
C ARG A 95 -10.93 3.18 -10.84
N SER A 96 -10.34 2.24 -10.12
CA SER A 96 -8.95 1.82 -10.32
C SER A 96 -8.87 0.30 -10.28
N TRP A 97 -7.99 -0.25 -11.11
CA TRP A 97 -7.67 -1.67 -11.10
C TRP A 97 -6.55 -1.99 -10.09
N ASN A 98 -5.87 -0.96 -9.56
CA ASN A 98 -4.74 -1.11 -8.65
C ASN A 98 -5.21 -1.10 -7.19
N PHE A 99 -5.40 -2.31 -6.64
CA PHE A 99 -5.88 -2.50 -5.26
C PHE A 99 -4.97 -1.88 -4.21
N CYS A 100 -3.64 -1.92 -4.39
CA CYS A 100 -2.70 -1.32 -3.44
C CYS A 100 -2.88 0.19 -3.34
N TRP A 101 -2.96 0.87 -4.49
CA TRP A 101 -3.18 2.32 -4.52
C TRP A 101 -4.53 2.71 -3.89
N LEU A 102 -5.59 1.94 -4.16
CA LEU A 102 -6.91 2.16 -3.56
C LEU A 102 -6.86 2.07 -2.04
N VAL A 103 -6.21 1.04 -1.50
CA VAL A 103 -6.06 0.86 -0.05
C VAL A 103 -5.30 2.01 0.58
N LEU A 104 -4.14 2.38 0.03
CA LEU A 104 -3.35 3.51 0.53
C LEU A 104 -4.14 4.84 0.45
N SER A 105 -4.87 5.05 -0.63
CA SER A 105 -5.71 6.24 -0.81
C SER A 105 -6.85 6.28 0.20
N LYS A 106 -7.48 5.13 0.49
CA LYS A 106 -8.52 5.03 1.52
C LYS A 106 -8.02 5.34 2.92
N VAL A 107 -6.80 4.91 3.26
CA VAL A 107 -6.18 5.30 4.55
C VAL A 107 -6.15 6.83 4.71
N GLN A 108 -5.81 7.56 3.64
CA GLN A 108 -5.76 9.03 3.66
C GLN A 108 -7.15 9.68 3.56
N SER A 109 -7.96 9.31 2.56
CA SER A 109 -9.23 9.97 2.28
C SER A 109 -10.21 9.84 3.44
N ASP A 110 -10.19 8.69 4.10
CA ASP A 110 -11.11 8.37 5.18
C ASP A 110 -10.54 8.72 6.57
N GLN A 111 -9.35 9.35 6.62
CA GLN A 111 -8.69 9.79 7.85
C GLN A 111 -8.58 8.66 8.89
N LEU A 112 -8.13 7.47 8.46
CA LEU A 112 -8.03 6.31 9.36
C LEU A 112 -6.89 6.47 10.37
N ILE A 113 -5.78 7.11 9.96
CA ILE A 113 -4.57 7.22 10.78
C ILE A 113 -4.85 7.87 12.14
N PRO A 114 -5.47 9.06 12.25
CA PRO A 114 -5.75 9.67 13.56
C PRO A 114 -6.51 8.77 14.52
N TYR A 115 -7.52 8.05 14.02
CA TYR A 115 -8.33 7.14 14.83
C TYR A 115 -7.51 5.95 15.37
N TYR A 116 -6.82 5.23 14.48
CA TYR A 116 -6.05 4.05 14.88
C TYR A 116 -4.79 4.41 15.68
N ALA A 117 -4.17 5.56 15.41
CA ALA A 117 -3.05 6.07 16.20
C ALA A 117 -3.48 6.35 17.64
N GLN A 118 -4.65 6.96 17.83
CA GLN A 118 -5.19 7.21 19.16
C GLN A 118 -5.54 5.89 19.86
N TRP A 119 -6.19 4.98 19.14
CA TRP A 119 -6.57 3.67 19.69
C TRP A 119 -5.35 2.85 20.13
N GLU A 120 -4.26 2.84 19.34
CA GLU A 120 -3.00 2.19 19.73
C GLU A 120 -2.33 2.92 20.91
N ALA A 121 -2.27 4.24 20.90
CA ALA A 121 -1.70 5.02 21.99
C ALA A 121 -2.43 4.84 23.32
N GLN A 122 -3.70 4.42 23.33
CA GLN A 122 -4.44 4.11 24.54
C GLN A 122 -4.16 2.71 25.11
N GLN A 123 -3.54 1.82 24.32
CA GLN A 123 -3.32 0.44 24.77
C GLN A 123 -2.33 0.41 25.95
N PRO A 124 -2.69 -0.22 27.09
CA PRO A 124 -1.78 -0.30 28.24
C PRO A 124 -0.43 -0.96 27.92
N THR A 125 -0.37 -1.83 26.91
CA THR A 125 0.86 -2.47 26.42
C THR A 125 1.91 -1.46 25.97
N MET A 126 1.51 -0.31 25.42
CA MET A 126 2.41 0.79 25.03
C MET A 126 3.06 1.47 26.24
N TRP A 127 2.50 1.27 27.43
CA TRP A 127 2.87 1.95 28.68
C TRP A 127 3.36 0.96 29.74
N GLY A 128 3.82 -0.23 29.32
CA GLY A 128 4.29 -1.27 30.22
C GLY A 128 3.19 -1.81 31.15
N GLY A 129 1.95 -1.87 30.67
CA GLY A 129 0.78 -2.34 31.41
C GLY A 129 0.11 -1.28 32.29
N ARG A 130 0.58 -0.03 32.26
CA ARG A 130 0.00 1.07 33.05
C ARG A 130 -1.08 1.81 32.27
N GLN A 131 -2.00 2.42 33.01
CA GLN A 131 -2.96 3.34 32.41
C GLN A 131 -2.26 4.68 32.11
N PRO A 132 -2.22 5.14 30.86
CA PRO A 132 -1.61 6.42 30.51
C PRO A 132 -2.49 7.60 30.89
N SER A 133 -1.88 8.78 31.06
CA SER A 133 -2.61 10.04 31.16
C SER A 133 -3.15 10.45 29.78
N ALA A 134 -4.20 11.27 29.75
CA ALA A 134 -4.73 11.79 28.49
C ALA A 134 -3.70 12.62 27.71
N GLU A 135 -2.79 13.32 28.41
CA GLU A 135 -1.72 14.09 27.80
C GLU A 135 -0.68 13.19 27.13
N ASP A 136 -0.29 12.10 27.79
CA ASP A 136 0.70 11.16 27.25
C ASP A 136 0.13 10.42 26.02
N VAL A 137 -1.14 10.01 26.08
CA VAL A 137 -1.84 9.45 24.92
C VAL A 137 -1.82 10.44 23.75
N ALA A 138 -2.11 11.72 23.99
CA ALA A 138 -2.12 12.73 22.92
C ALA A 138 -0.73 12.93 22.29
N LYS A 139 0.34 12.94 23.09
CA LYS A 139 1.72 13.02 22.61
C LYS A 139 2.09 11.82 21.75
N LEU A 140 1.81 10.61 22.23
CA LEU A 140 2.10 9.38 21.50
C LEU A 140 1.27 9.26 20.22
N THR A 141 -0.02 9.62 20.29
CA THR A 141 -0.91 9.70 19.10
C THR A 141 -0.31 10.62 18.05
N SER A 142 0.18 11.79 18.45
CA SER A 142 0.79 12.75 17.51
C SER A 142 2.04 12.18 16.84
N ALA A 143 2.86 11.42 17.57
CA ALA A 143 4.04 10.75 17.04
C ALA A 143 3.68 9.65 16.03
N PHE A 144 2.70 8.79 16.36
CA PHE A 144 2.13 7.81 15.43
C PHE A 144 1.62 8.49 14.15
N VAL A 145 0.77 9.51 14.30
CA VAL A 145 0.16 10.23 13.17
C VAL A 145 1.23 10.81 12.25
N ALA A 146 2.30 11.39 12.81
CA ALA A 146 3.38 11.97 12.01
C ALA A 146 4.12 10.90 11.18
N GLU A 147 4.56 9.82 11.82
CA GLU A 147 5.34 8.78 11.13
C GLU A 147 4.49 7.99 10.13
N TRP A 148 3.25 7.65 10.49
CA TRP A 148 2.34 6.89 9.64
C TRP A 148 1.92 7.69 8.41
N ASN A 149 1.61 8.98 8.56
CA ASN A 149 1.33 9.83 7.41
C ASN A 149 2.55 9.95 6.50
N TRP A 150 3.75 10.12 7.07
CA TRP A 150 4.97 10.17 6.28
C TRP A 150 5.16 8.88 5.46
N ALA A 151 5.00 7.70 6.08
CA ALA A 151 5.16 6.41 5.41
C ALA A 151 4.13 6.19 4.30
N ILE A 152 2.84 6.45 4.56
CA ILE A 152 1.79 6.32 3.53
C ILE A 152 2.06 7.28 2.36
N ASN A 153 2.51 8.51 2.64
CA ASN A 153 2.92 9.45 1.60
C ASN A 153 4.13 8.94 0.80
N GLN A 154 5.12 8.30 1.43
CA GLN A 154 6.23 7.69 0.69
C GLN A 154 5.75 6.59 -0.25
N MET A 155 4.85 5.71 0.22
CA MET A 155 4.30 4.63 -0.59
C MET A 155 3.49 5.17 -1.78
N LEU A 156 2.67 6.19 -1.58
CA LEU A 156 1.86 6.79 -2.64
C LEU A 156 2.68 7.52 -3.72
N ARG A 157 3.88 8.03 -3.38
CA ARG A 157 4.78 8.68 -4.35
C ARG A 157 5.27 7.77 -5.48
N HIS A 158 5.09 6.45 -5.36
CA HIS A 158 5.40 5.52 -6.45
C HIS A 158 4.45 5.64 -7.66
N TRP A 159 3.35 6.37 -7.51
CA TRP A 159 2.44 6.73 -8.58
C TRP A 159 2.52 8.25 -8.83
N ASP A 160 3.13 8.64 -9.96
CA ASP A 160 3.17 10.06 -10.37
C ASP A 160 1.76 10.63 -10.62
N GLN A 161 0.86 9.78 -11.10
CA GLN A 161 -0.57 10.05 -11.21
C GLN A 161 -1.38 8.85 -10.68
N PRO A 162 -2.58 9.09 -10.14
CA PRO A 162 -3.50 8.02 -9.76
C PRO A 162 -3.66 7.00 -10.91
N PRO A 163 -3.53 5.69 -10.66
CA PRO A 163 -3.85 4.64 -11.63
C PRO A 163 -5.38 4.49 -11.79
N SER A 164 -6.10 5.61 -11.92
CA SER A 164 -7.52 5.66 -12.20
C SER A 164 -7.79 5.46 -13.69
N ARG A 165 -8.93 4.86 -14.02
CA ARG A 165 -9.45 4.80 -15.39
C ARG A 165 -9.94 6.16 -15.87
#